data_AF-A0A6B2SXZ0-F1
#
_entry.id   AF-A0A6B2SXZ0-F1
#
_cell.length_a   1.000
_cell.length_b   1.000
_cell.length_c   1.000
_cell.angle_alpha   90.00
_cell.angle_beta   90.00
_cell.angle_gamma   90.00
#
_symmetry.space_group_name_H-M   'P 1'
#
loop_
_entity.id
_entity.type
_entity.pdbx_description
1 polymer ?
#
loop_
_entity_poly.entity_id
_entity_poly.type
_entity_poly.pdbx_seq_one_letter_code
_entity_poly.pdbx_strand_id
1 'polypeptide(L)'
;MGSLFAELARQASVNARREVETYAREIAEFGFLDTNSRARAETLEYALWLRRRTVALSPDNSELSDDDLGYIAAIGESRAEAGMTLDARQRVLRLHTSLMLREINEATEAQRGVGGGVGELMRMMHWFAPQGERGIRAYSQGFVTALRHRLPYVEQAALLARSLLKGDPISTGLASALGMELPERCAVVVIRVPDRPADDRDLESEIEALVKTHHAPITWGPGEGRGGGELIALIPLIPLISATPPDSPGSRTADDPLPDRVSDLVRDFAQALGRPCAVGAATSSLSEVADALDLARRVSRAAPLRRASSRLRPYTMSDLFVELAVADAPFVDAWLQAVGRSLQSGPDLLVTLDAYYRHDMHRGATAAALVVHPRTLDYRLRRVRELTGIDPGSTRGVRIFSSVVTRYLSGTWH
;
A
#
# COMPACT_ATOMS: atom_id res chain seq x y z
N MET A 1 -36.08 23.88 32.13
CA MET A 1 -35.57 22.52 31.94
C MET A 1 -34.40 22.63 30.97
N GLY A 2 -33.24 22.09 31.32
CA GLY A 2 -32.07 22.15 30.44
C GLY A 2 -32.22 21.14 29.31
N SER A 3 -31.85 21.55 28.10
CA SER A 3 -31.79 20.70 26.91
C SER A 3 -30.32 20.46 26.57
N LEU A 4 -29.99 19.25 26.10
CA LEU A 4 -28.68 18.90 25.57
C LEU A 4 -28.22 19.91 24.52
N PHE A 5 -29.10 20.29 23.59
CA PHE A 5 -28.77 21.22 22.51
C PHE A 5 -28.53 22.63 23.02
N ALA A 6 -29.27 23.08 24.04
CA ALA A 6 -29.03 24.36 24.69
C ALA A 6 -27.67 24.38 25.42
N GLU A 7 -27.29 23.27 26.04
CA GLU A 7 -25.99 23.13 26.70
C GLU A 7 -24.83 23.09 25.69
N LEU A 8 -24.97 22.35 24.59
CA LEU A 8 -24.01 22.36 23.47
C LEU A 8 -23.88 23.77 22.87
N ALA A 9 -24.98 24.49 22.68
CA ALA A 9 -24.98 25.88 22.20
C ALA A 9 -24.17 26.78 23.14
N ARG A 10 -24.38 26.64 24.45
CA ARG A 10 -23.71 27.42 25.50
C ARG A 10 -22.21 27.16 25.53
N GLN A 11 -21.80 25.91 25.34
CA GLN A 11 -20.39 25.49 25.37
C GLN A 11 -19.65 25.71 24.05
N ALA A 12 -20.35 25.98 22.94
CA ALA A 12 -19.78 26.00 21.58
C ALA A 12 -18.49 26.84 21.45
N SER A 13 -18.44 28.04 22.05
CA SER A 13 -17.24 28.88 21.96
C SER A 13 -16.06 28.33 22.77
N VAL A 14 -16.30 27.72 23.93
CA VAL A 14 -15.23 27.13 24.75
C VAL A 14 -14.69 25.89 24.05
N ASN A 15 -15.58 25.07 23.52
CA ASN A 15 -15.23 23.85 22.80
C ASN A 15 -14.47 24.13 21.51
N ALA A 16 -14.87 25.16 20.75
CA ALA A 16 -14.14 25.59 19.56
C ALA A 16 -12.70 26.04 19.88
N ARG A 17 -12.48 26.78 20.98
CA ARG A 17 -11.13 27.15 21.43
C ARG A 17 -10.31 25.92 21.82
N ARG A 18 -10.93 25.00 22.57
CA ARG A 18 -10.31 23.73 22.97
C ARG A 18 -9.86 22.92 21.76
N GLU A 19 -10.65 22.85 20.69
CA GLU A 19 -10.25 22.18 19.44
C GLU A 19 -9.02 22.81 18.80
N VAL A 20 -9.00 24.13 18.65
CA VAL A 20 -7.86 24.85 18.07
C VAL A 20 -6.59 24.65 18.91
N GLU A 21 -6.70 24.72 20.25
CA GLU A 21 -5.60 24.46 21.17
C GLU A 21 -5.11 23.01 21.08
N THR A 22 -6.02 22.04 20.98
CA THR A 22 -5.68 20.63 20.78
C THR A 22 -4.97 20.41 19.45
N TYR A 23 -5.41 21.06 18.36
CA TYR A 23 -4.74 20.97 17.06
C TYR A 23 -3.31 21.50 17.13
N ALA A 24 -3.12 22.71 17.67
CA ALA A 24 -1.79 23.31 17.81
C ALA A 24 -0.83 22.45 18.66
N ARG A 25 -1.37 21.76 19.67
CA ARG A 25 -0.59 20.90 20.56
C ARG A 25 -0.27 19.52 19.97
N GLU A 26 -1.20 18.90 19.25
CA GLU A 26 -1.12 17.48 18.89
C GLU A 26 -0.78 17.23 17.41
N ILE A 27 -0.87 18.26 16.57
CA ILE A 27 -0.51 18.20 15.15
C ILE A 27 0.62 19.19 14.90
N ALA A 28 1.82 18.68 14.60
CA ALA A 28 3.02 19.50 14.43
C ALA A 28 2.83 20.58 13.34
N GLU A 29 2.15 20.23 12.25
CA GLU A 29 1.81 21.14 11.15
C GLU A 29 0.87 22.28 11.57
N PHE A 30 0.26 22.24 12.76
CA PHE A 30 -0.57 23.31 13.31
C PHE A 30 0.16 24.21 14.32
N GLY A 31 1.44 23.96 14.61
CA GLY A 31 2.22 24.80 15.54
C GLY A 31 2.31 26.28 15.12
N PHE A 32 2.15 26.57 13.82
CA PHE A 32 2.11 27.95 13.32
C PHE A 32 0.90 28.76 13.83
N LEU A 33 -0.15 28.10 14.35
CA LEU A 33 -1.31 28.80 14.92
C LEU A 33 -0.97 29.59 16.19
N ASP A 34 0.16 29.30 16.85
CA ASP A 34 0.61 30.08 18.01
C ASP A 34 1.28 31.40 17.60
N THR A 35 1.80 31.49 16.38
CA THR A 35 2.49 32.68 15.86
C THR A 35 1.68 33.43 14.80
N ASN A 36 0.66 32.81 14.19
CA ASN A 36 -0.20 33.41 13.18
C ASN A 36 -1.62 33.63 13.71
N SER A 37 -1.88 34.83 14.24
CA SER A 37 -3.18 35.20 14.83
C SER A 37 -4.34 35.14 13.84
N ARG A 38 -4.10 35.44 12.56
CA ARG A 38 -5.11 35.37 11.50
C ARG A 38 -5.54 33.93 11.24
N ALA A 39 -4.60 33.03 11.01
CA ALA A 39 -4.91 31.62 10.77
C ALA A 39 -5.56 30.96 12.00
N ARG A 40 -5.18 31.37 13.21
CA ARG A 40 -5.83 30.93 14.45
C ARG A 40 -7.28 31.39 14.51
N ALA A 41 -7.56 32.65 14.14
CA ALA A 41 -8.91 33.19 14.11
C ALA A 41 -9.79 32.50 13.06
N GLU A 42 -9.27 32.27 11.85
CA GLU A 42 -9.98 31.55 10.78
C GLU A 42 -10.29 30.09 11.20
N THR A 43 -9.32 29.40 11.82
CA THR A 43 -9.55 28.03 12.33
C THR A 43 -10.60 28.01 13.45
N LEU A 44 -10.57 28.99 14.36
CA LEU A 44 -11.54 29.14 15.43
C LEU A 44 -12.94 29.46 14.89
N GLU A 45 -13.04 30.31 13.88
CA GLU A 45 -14.29 30.65 13.22
C GLU A 45 -14.93 29.41 12.60
N TYR A 46 -14.15 28.59 11.89
CA TYR A 46 -14.63 27.32 11.36
C TYR A 46 -15.12 26.37 12.46
N ALA A 47 -14.31 26.17 13.52
CA ALA A 47 -14.66 25.30 14.64
C ALA A 47 -15.95 25.76 15.35
N LEU A 48 -16.16 27.07 15.45
CA LEU A 48 -17.38 27.65 16.02
C LEU A 48 -18.58 27.52 15.07
N TRP A 49 -18.38 27.78 13.77
CA TRP A 49 -19.41 27.65 12.74
C TRP A 49 -19.96 26.22 12.72
N LEU A 50 -19.09 25.20 12.69
CA LEU A 50 -19.51 23.81 12.60
C LEU A 50 -20.33 23.39 13.83
N ARG A 51 -19.91 23.78 15.04
CA ARG A 51 -20.69 23.53 16.27
C ARG A 51 -22.04 24.21 16.27
N ARG A 52 -22.11 25.47 15.84
CA ARG A 52 -23.39 26.18 15.70
C ARG A 52 -24.30 25.48 14.69
N ARG A 53 -23.74 25.01 13.58
CA ARG A 53 -24.49 24.30 12.56
C ARG A 53 -25.00 22.95 13.07
N THR A 54 -24.17 22.20 13.77
CA THR A 54 -24.58 20.97 14.47
C THR A 54 -25.74 21.22 15.42
N VAL A 55 -25.65 22.23 16.29
CA VAL A 55 -26.71 22.58 17.26
C VAL A 55 -28.00 23.03 16.57
N ALA A 56 -27.88 23.75 15.44
CA ALA A 56 -29.04 24.23 14.69
C ALA A 56 -29.78 23.11 13.94
N LEU A 57 -29.07 22.09 13.46
CA LEU A 57 -29.62 21.06 12.58
C LEU A 57 -30.02 19.76 13.28
N SER A 58 -29.24 19.36 14.29
CA SER A 58 -29.43 18.07 14.99
C SER A 58 -30.75 17.89 15.75
N PRO A 59 -31.43 18.94 16.31
CA PRO A 59 -32.69 18.75 17.03
C PRO A 59 -33.80 18.15 16.15
N ASP A 60 -33.87 18.61 14.90
CA ASP A 60 -34.89 18.22 13.91
C ASP A 60 -34.37 17.19 12.91
N ASN A 61 -33.17 16.64 13.15
CA ASN A 61 -32.46 15.76 12.24
C ASN A 61 -32.32 16.32 10.80
N SER A 62 -32.19 17.65 10.68
CA SER A 62 -32.06 18.32 9.39
C SER A 62 -30.68 18.08 8.80
N GLU A 63 -30.59 17.82 7.51
CA GLU A 63 -29.34 17.52 6.84
C GLU A 63 -28.44 18.75 6.64
N LEU A 64 -27.13 18.54 6.51
CA LEU A 64 -26.22 19.57 5.98
C LEU A 64 -26.64 19.92 4.56
N SER A 65 -26.78 21.21 4.26
CA SER A 65 -27.12 21.68 2.92
C SER A 65 -25.92 21.62 1.98
N ASP A 66 -26.15 21.80 0.68
CA ASP A 66 -25.06 21.89 -0.29
C ASP A 66 -24.12 23.08 0.00
N ASP A 67 -24.66 24.20 0.50
CA ASP A 67 -23.85 25.34 0.94
C ASP A 67 -22.97 24.99 2.15
N ASP A 68 -23.51 24.23 3.13
CA ASP A 68 -22.75 23.77 4.28
C ASP A 68 -21.60 22.84 3.85
N LEU A 69 -21.89 21.90 2.95
CA LEU A 69 -20.90 20.97 2.42
C LEU A 69 -19.87 21.70 1.55
N GLY A 70 -20.29 22.69 0.77
CA GLY A 70 -19.40 23.55 -0.01
C GLY A 70 -18.43 24.33 0.88
N TYR A 71 -18.90 24.88 2.01
CA TYR A 71 -18.03 25.54 2.97
C TYR A 71 -17.05 24.56 3.63
N ILE A 72 -17.49 23.36 4.01
CA ILE A 72 -16.60 22.32 4.55
C ILE A 72 -15.54 21.89 3.52
N ALA A 73 -15.92 21.77 2.25
CA ALA A 73 -14.99 21.48 1.16
C ALA A 73 -13.93 22.58 0.99
N ALA A 74 -14.34 23.86 1.01
CA ALA A 74 -13.41 24.99 0.91
C ALA A 74 -12.35 25.00 2.02
N ILE A 75 -12.70 24.56 3.23
CA ILE A 75 -11.73 24.40 4.33
C ILE A 75 -10.73 23.27 4.05
N GLY A 76 -11.20 22.16 3.48
CA GLY A 76 -10.33 21.06 3.04
C GLY A 76 -9.35 21.48 1.96
N GLU A 77 -9.85 22.25 0.99
CA GLU A 77 -9.05 22.83 -0.10
C GLU A 77 -7.99 23.79 0.43
N SER A 78 -8.39 24.78 1.23
CA SER A 78 -7.50 25.76 1.85
C SER A 78 -6.36 25.10 2.66
N ARG A 79 -6.67 24.04 3.41
CA ARG A 79 -5.67 23.30 4.20
C ARG A 79 -4.68 22.52 3.33
N ALA A 80 -5.14 21.92 2.24
CA ALA A 80 -4.25 21.28 1.28
C ALA A 80 -3.38 22.32 0.54
N GLU A 81 -3.92 23.48 0.20
CA GLU A 81 -3.15 24.60 -0.38
C GLU A 81 -2.07 25.13 0.56
N ALA A 82 -2.37 25.14 1.87
CA ALA A 82 -1.39 25.45 2.91
C ALA A 82 -0.31 24.37 3.09
N GLY A 83 -0.35 23.27 2.34
CA GLY A 83 0.65 22.20 2.36
C GLY A 83 0.42 21.14 3.44
N MET A 84 -0.79 21.03 3.99
CA MET A 84 -1.11 19.98 4.96
C MET A 84 -0.88 18.58 4.38
N THR A 85 -0.24 17.71 5.17
CA THR A 85 0.01 16.31 4.77
C THR A 85 -1.26 15.45 4.92
N LEU A 86 -1.33 14.31 4.23
CA LEU A 86 -2.43 13.35 4.42
C LEU A 86 -2.48 12.77 5.84
N ASP A 87 -1.33 12.61 6.51
CA ASP A 87 -1.27 12.13 7.90
C ASP A 87 -1.87 13.17 8.86
N ALA A 88 -1.46 14.44 8.72
CA ALA A 88 -2.03 15.55 9.48
C ALA A 88 -3.53 15.69 9.24
N ARG A 89 -3.98 15.58 7.98
CA ARG A 89 -5.39 15.56 7.62
C ARG A 89 -6.15 14.46 8.35
N GLN A 90 -5.63 13.23 8.39
CA GLN A 90 -6.26 12.11 9.10
C GLN A 90 -6.30 12.36 10.61
N ARG A 91 -5.25 12.97 11.19
CA ARG A 91 -5.23 13.37 12.61
C ARG A 91 -6.28 14.42 12.92
N VAL A 92 -6.41 15.47 12.09
CA VAL A 92 -7.46 16.50 12.21
C VAL A 92 -8.85 15.85 12.29
N LEU A 93 -9.17 14.96 11.35
CA LEU A 93 -10.49 14.30 11.30
C LEU A 93 -10.75 13.42 12.52
N ARG A 94 -9.75 12.65 12.98
CA ARG A 94 -9.85 11.83 14.20
C ARG A 94 -10.03 12.69 15.45
N LEU A 95 -9.21 13.73 15.61
CA LEU A 95 -9.29 14.64 16.76
C LEU A 95 -10.61 15.41 16.78
N HIS A 96 -11.05 15.91 15.64
CA HIS A 96 -12.35 16.58 15.51
C HIS A 96 -13.49 15.69 16.00
N THR A 97 -13.55 14.45 15.48
CA THR A 97 -14.60 13.48 15.83
C THR A 97 -14.58 13.13 17.31
N SER A 98 -13.39 12.88 17.87
CA SER A 98 -13.18 12.61 19.29
C SER A 98 -13.64 13.76 20.18
N LEU A 99 -13.28 15.00 19.82
CA LEU A 99 -13.67 16.19 20.56
C LEU A 99 -15.19 16.40 20.51
N MET A 100 -15.82 16.30 19.34
CA MET A 100 -17.27 16.43 19.24
C MET A 100 -18.03 15.37 20.07
N LEU A 101 -17.58 14.11 20.05
CA LEU A 101 -18.16 13.05 20.90
C LEU A 101 -17.97 13.34 22.39
N ARG A 102 -16.80 13.84 22.78
CA ARG A 102 -16.51 14.26 24.15
C ARG A 102 -17.44 15.39 24.58
N GLU A 103 -17.68 16.37 23.72
CA GLU A 103 -18.57 17.50 23.99
C GLU A 103 -20.03 17.06 24.17
N ILE A 104 -20.50 16.13 23.34
CA ILE A 104 -21.82 15.50 23.49
C ILE A 104 -21.92 14.80 24.85
N ASN A 105 -20.88 14.07 25.27
CA ASN A 105 -20.86 13.40 26.57
C ASN A 105 -20.86 14.40 27.73
N GLU A 106 -19.98 15.41 27.70
CA GLU A 106 -19.89 16.45 28.74
C GLU A 106 -21.22 17.22 28.88
N ALA A 107 -21.86 17.58 27.75
CA ALA A 107 -23.16 18.24 27.76
C ALA A 107 -24.28 17.31 28.27
N THR A 108 -24.24 16.01 27.95
CA THR A 108 -25.19 15.02 28.47
C THR A 108 -25.05 14.84 29.99
N GLU A 109 -23.82 14.78 30.50
CA GLU A 109 -23.55 14.67 31.94
C GLU A 109 -24.03 15.89 32.70
N ALA A 110 -23.87 17.10 32.16
CA ALA A 110 -24.39 18.33 32.73
C ALA A 110 -25.92 18.36 32.84
N GLN A 111 -26.64 17.52 32.08
CA GLN A 111 -28.10 17.38 32.13
C GLN A 111 -28.59 16.20 32.99
N ARG A 112 -27.70 15.38 33.57
CA ARG A 112 -28.10 14.25 34.44
C ARG A 112 -28.84 14.78 35.68
N GLY A 113 -30.12 14.41 35.81
CA GLY A 113 -31.00 14.80 36.92
C GLY A 113 -32.18 15.70 36.55
N VAL A 114 -32.22 16.24 35.33
CA VAL A 114 -33.26 17.19 34.88
C VAL A 114 -34.40 16.52 34.09
N GLY A 115 -34.37 15.20 33.92
CA GLY A 115 -35.44 14.40 33.30
C GLY A 115 -35.70 14.76 31.83
N GLY A 116 -34.84 14.30 30.90
CA GLY A 116 -35.02 14.54 29.46
C GLY A 116 -33.88 14.11 28.52
N GLY A 117 -32.69 13.76 29.04
CA GLY A 117 -31.47 13.69 28.22
C GLY A 117 -31.32 12.52 27.23
N VAL A 118 -31.95 11.35 27.47
CA VAL A 118 -31.70 10.16 26.63
C VAL A 118 -32.29 10.31 25.22
N GLY A 119 -33.48 10.90 25.09
CA GLY A 119 -34.13 11.11 23.79
C GLY A 119 -33.39 12.13 22.92
N GLU A 120 -32.91 13.22 23.52
CA GLU A 120 -32.07 14.22 22.82
C GLU A 120 -30.71 13.64 22.44
N LEU A 121 -30.09 12.84 23.30
CA LEU A 121 -28.85 12.14 22.98
C LEU A 121 -29.05 11.19 21.80
N MET A 122 -30.11 10.38 21.79
CA MET A 122 -30.40 9.49 20.66
C MET A 122 -30.61 10.26 19.35
N ARG A 123 -31.33 11.40 19.39
CA ARG A 123 -31.46 12.29 18.21
C ARG A 123 -30.11 12.84 17.75
N MET A 124 -29.30 13.34 18.68
CA MET A 124 -27.95 13.83 18.38
C MET A 124 -27.07 12.74 17.74
N MET A 125 -27.10 11.51 18.28
CA MET A 125 -26.32 10.40 17.73
C MET A 125 -26.83 9.92 16.36
N HIS A 126 -28.14 9.95 16.13
CA HIS A 126 -28.74 9.64 14.83
C HIS A 126 -28.33 10.65 13.76
N TRP A 127 -28.16 11.92 14.13
CA TRP A 127 -27.67 12.96 13.24
C TRP A 127 -26.15 12.90 13.02
N PHE A 128 -25.38 12.67 14.11
CA PHE A 128 -23.93 12.83 14.13
C PHE A 128 -23.20 11.91 13.15
N ALA A 129 -23.52 10.61 13.12
CA ALA A 129 -22.78 9.67 12.28
C ALA A 129 -23.00 9.91 10.77
N PRO A 130 -24.24 10.00 10.25
CA PRO A 130 -24.47 10.25 8.82
C PRO A 130 -23.98 11.62 8.35
N GLN A 131 -24.21 12.69 9.14
CA GLN A 131 -23.75 14.02 8.75
C GLN A 131 -22.24 14.19 8.93
N GLY A 132 -21.64 13.50 9.90
CA GLY A 132 -20.19 13.40 10.05
C GLY A 132 -19.53 12.76 8.83
N GLU A 133 -20.09 11.67 8.30
CA GLU A 133 -19.60 11.04 7.07
C GLU A 133 -19.68 11.99 5.87
N ARG A 134 -20.82 12.69 5.69
CA ARG A 134 -20.99 13.69 4.63
C ARG A 134 -19.98 14.83 4.74
N GLY A 135 -19.77 15.36 5.95
CA GLY A 135 -18.78 16.41 6.22
C GLY A 135 -17.35 15.95 5.93
N ILE A 136 -16.97 14.74 6.38
CA ILE A 136 -15.64 14.15 6.08
C ILE A 136 -15.44 13.99 4.57
N ARG A 137 -16.48 13.56 3.85
CA ARG A 137 -16.43 13.40 2.38
C ARG A 137 -16.24 14.76 1.69
N ALA A 138 -17.02 15.77 2.05
CA ALA A 138 -16.89 17.12 1.49
C ALA A 138 -15.50 17.72 1.76
N TYR A 139 -15.03 17.63 3.01
CA TYR A 139 -13.70 18.08 3.39
C TYR A 139 -12.60 17.38 2.57
N SER A 140 -12.71 16.06 2.41
CA SER A 140 -11.75 15.28 1.64
C SER A 140 -11.80 15.60 0.15
N GLN A 141 -12.98 15.91 -0.40
CA GLN A 141 -13.14 16.32 -1.80
C GLN A 141 -12.45 17.67 -2.08
N GLY A 142 -12.63 18.66 -1.20
CA GLY A 142 -11.90 19.92 -1.31
C GLY A 142 -10.39 19.72 -1.21
N PHE A 143 -9.94 18.85 -0.29
CA PHE A 143 -8.53 18.49 -0.17
C PHE A 143 -7.97 17.88 -1.47
N VAL A 144 -8.68 16.92 -2.07
CA VAL A 144 -8.30 16.31 -3.36
C VAL A 144 -8.28 17.35 -4.49
N THR A 145 -9.22 18.29 -4.50
CA THR A 145 -9.28 19.37 -5.50
C THR A 145 -8.02 20.21 -5.50
N ALA A 146 -7.57 20.67 -4.32
CA ALA A 146 -6.29 21.38 -4.18
C ALA A 146 -5.09 20.52 -4.62
N LEU A 147 -5.04 19.24 -4.21
CA LEU A 147 -3.93 18.35 -4.60
C LEU A 147 -3.84 18.16 -6.12
N ARG A 148 -4.98 18.00 -6.80
CA ARG A 148 -5.05 17.81 -8.25
C ARG A 148 -4.43 18.96 -9.02
N HIS A 149 -4.60 20.20 -8.54
CA HIS A 149 -4.04 21.39 -9.18
C HIS A 149 -2.55 21.60 -8.89
N ARG A 150 -2.08 21.13 -7.73
CA ARG A 150 -0.72 21.40 -7.24
C ARG A 150 0.30 20.32 -7.60
N LEU A 151 -0.13 19.07 -7.68
CA LEU A 151 0.78 17.93 -7.80
C LEU A 151 0.85 17.42 -9.23
N PRO A 152 2.04 17.03 -9.71
CA PRO A 152 2.19 16.27 -10.96
C PRO A 152 1.34 14.99 -10.96
N TYR A 153 0.94 14.53 -12.14
CA TYR A 153 0.11 13.33 -12.30
C TYR A 153 0.73 12.09 -11.62
N VAL A 154 2.06 11.90 -11.75
CA VAL A 154 2.79 10.80 -11.10
C VAL A 154 2.73 10.86 -9.58
N GLU A 155 2.82 12.05 -8.99
CA GLU A 155 2.71 12.22 -7.53
C GLU A 155 1.28 11.97 -7.03
N GLN A 156 0.27 12.35 -7.81
CA GLN A 156 -1.13 12.03 -7.51
C GLN A 156 -1.37 10.51 -7.51
N ALA A 157 -0.84 9.79 -8.51
CA ALA A 157 -0.92 8.34 -8.58
C ALA A 157 -0.18 7.65 -7.42
N ALA A 158 0.99 8.18 -7.03
CA ALA A 158 1.74 7.70 -5.89
C ALA A 158 1.02 7.96 -4.56
N LEU A 159 0.34 9.10 -4.41
CA LEU A 159 -0.53 9.37 -3.26
C LEU A 159 -1.71 8.41 -3.22
N LEU A 160 -2.37 8.15 -4.35
CA LEU A 160 -3.45 7.17 -4.42
C LEU A 160 -2.96 5.79 -3.96
N ALA A 161 -1.83 5.31 -4.48
CA ALA A 161 -1.25 4.03 -4.09
C ALA A 161 -0.99 3.98 -2.58
N ARG A 162 -0.36 5.00 -2.00
CA ARG A 162 -0.09 5.07 -0.55
C ARG A 162 -1.36 5.16 0.29
N SER A 163 -2.38 5.89 -0.17
CA SER A 163 -3.68 6.00 0.51
C SER A 163 -4.41 4.66 0.51
N LEU A 164 -4.39 3.92 -0.60
CA LEU A 164 -4.95 2.57 -0.68
C LEU A 164 -4.23 1.61 0.28
N LEU A 165 -2.90 1.62 0.28
CA LEU A 165 -2.09 0.79 1.18
C LEU A 165 -2.35 1.06 2.68
N LYS A 166 -2.79 2.27 3.03
CA LYS A 166 -3.16 2.66 4.40
C LYS A 166 -4.64 2.49 4.72
N GLY A 167 -5.47 2.09 3.74
CA GLY A 167 -6.92 2.06 3.89
C GLY A 167 -7.54 3.44 4.13
N ASP A 168 -6.93 4.51 3.61
CA ASP A 168 -7.45 5.87 3.77
C ASP A 168 -8.63 6.12 2.79
N PRO A 169 -9.84 6.48 3.28
CA PRO A 169 -11.01 6.74 2.44
C PRO A 169 -10.83 7.85 1.39
N ILE A 170 -9.81 8.72 1.53
CA ILE A 170 -9.49 9.72 0.50
C ILE A 170 -9.10 9.09 -0.84
N SER A 171 -8.68 7.82 -0.83
CA SER A 171 -8.36 7.05 -2.03
C SER A 171 -9.49 7.07 -3.07
N THR A 172 -10.76 7.05 -2.65
CA THR A 172 -11.90 7.14 -3.58
C THR A 172 -11.91 8.45 -4.37
N GLY A 173 -11.66 9.58 -3.69
CA GLY A 173 -11.58 10.90 -4.32
C GLY A 173 -10.36 11.01 -5.24
N LEU A 174 -9.20 10.51 -4.80
CA LEU A 174 -7.97 10.49 -5.60
C LEU A 174 -8.11 9.62 -6.86
N ALA A 175 -8.74 8.45 -6.75
CA ALA A 175 -9.01 7.57 -7.88
C ALA A 175 -9.94 8.24 -8.90
N SER A 176 -11.04 8.85 -8.43
CA SER A 176 -11.94 9.62 -9.30
C SER A 176 -11.22 10.78 -10.01
N ALA A 177 -10.35 11.51 -9.31
CA ALA A 177 -9.56 12.61 -9.89
C ALA A 177 -8.59 12.14 -10.99
N LEU A 178 -8.10 10.90 -10.90
CA LEU A 178 -7.22 10.26 -11.87
C LEU A 178 -7.98 9.49 -12.97
N GLY A 179 -9.31 9.44 -12.91
CA GLY A 179 -10.13 8.62 -13.82
C GLY A 179 -9.92 7.11 -13.64
N MET A 180 -9.58 6.68 -12.43
CA MET A 180 -9.36 5.28 -12.07
C MET A 180 -10.56 4.74 -11.27
N GLU A 181 -10.96 3.51 -11.58
CA GLU A 181 -11.93 2.76 -10.77
C GLU A 181 -11.21 1.93 -9.71
N LEU A 182 -11.71 1.98 -8.48
CA LEU A 182 -11.18 1.15 -7.39
C LEU A 182 -11.79 -0.26 -7.49
N PRO A 183 -10.97 -1.30 -7.71
CA PRO A 183 -11.47 -2.67 -7.86
C PRO A 183 -11.84 -3.27 -6.50
N GLU A 184 -12.68 -4.30 -6.46
CA GLU A 184 -12.87 -5.08 -5.22
C GLU A 184 -11.62 -5.90 -4.86
N ARG A 185 -10.89 -6.37 -5.89
CA ARG A 185 -9.67 -7.18 -5.76
C ARG A 185 -8.52 -6.59 -6.56
N CYS A 186 -7.30 -6.71 -6.07
CA CYS A 186 -6.12 -6.24 -6.78
C CYS A 186 -4.96 -7.23 -6.67
N ALA A 187 -4.02 -7.15 -7.60
CA ALA A 187 -2.69 -7.72 -7.45
C ALA A 187 -1.76 -6.62 -6.94
N VAL A 188 -1.13 -6.86 -5.79
CA VAL A 188 -0.06 -6.02 -5.26
C VAL A 188 1.25 -6.56 -5.81
N VAL A 189 1.97 -5.74 -6.58
CA VAL A 189 3.26 -6.09 -7.18
C VAL A 189 4.34 -5.25 -6.55
N VAL A 190 5.43 -5.89 -6.16
CA VAL A 190 6.64 -5.25 -5.64
C VAL A 190 7.80 -5.60 -6.56
N ILE A 191 8.39 -4.58 -7.18
CA ILE A 191 9.60 -4.70 -7.99
C ILE A 191 10.77 -4.08 -7.22
N ARG A 192 11.62 -4.95 -6.68
CA ARG A 192 12.80 -4.58 -5.92
C ARG A 192 13.98 -4.36 -6.85
N VAL A 193 14.64 -3.20 -6.70
CA VAL A 193 15.84 -2.81 -7.44
C VAL A 193 16.98 -2.60 -6.42
N PRO A 194 18.03 -3.45 -6.44
CA PRO A 194 19.04 -3.46 -5.38
C PRO A 194 19.92 -2.21 -5.33
N ASP A 195 20.18 -1.55 -6.47
CA ASP A 195 20.88 -0.26 -6.48
C ASP A 195 20.06 0.81 -7.21
N ARG A 196 19.95 1.99 -6.60
CA ARG A 196 19.14 3.11 -7.08
C ARG A 196 19.55 3.53 -8.49
N PRO A 197 18.61 3.87 -9.38
CA PRO A 197 18.91 4.58 -10.62
C PRO A 197 19.74 5.84 -10.32
N ALA A 198 20.74 6.12 -11.15
CA ALA A 198 21.63 7.27 -10.93
C ALA A 198 20.94 8.63 -11.20
N ASP A 199 19.85 8.62 -11.97
CA ASP A 199 19.04 9.81 -12.27
C ASP A 199 17.58 9.57 -11.83
N ASP A 200 17.10 10.38 -10.89
CA ASP A 200 15.75 10.29 -10.35
C ASP A 200 14.70 10.84 -11.33
N ARG A 201 15.05 11.75 -12.26
CA ARG A 201 14.08 12.37 -13.19
C ARG A 201 13.62 11.45 -14.30
N ASP A 202 14.52 10.61 -14.81
CA ASP A 202 14.17 9.61 -15.81
C ASP A 202 13.19 8.59 -15.23
N LEU A 203 13.40 8.18 -13.97
CA LEU A 203 12.53 7.23 -13.28
C LEU A 203 11.10 7.75 -13.10
N GLU A 204 10.92 9.02 -12.72
CA GLU A 204 9.58 9.61 -12.58
C GLU A 204 8.81 9.61 -13.90
N SER A 205 9.49 9.90 -15.02
CA SER A 205 8.89 9.89 -16.36
C SER A 205 8.47 8.48 -16.78
N GLU A 206 9.29 7.47 -16.48
CA GLU A 206 8.96 6.07 -16.74
C GLU A 206 7.79 5.57 -15.88
N ILE A 207 7.74 5.95 -14.59
CA ILE A 207 6.60 5.64 -13.72
C ILE A 207 5.33 6.32 -14.26
N GLU A 208 5.41 7.58 -14.69
CA GLU A 208 4.28 8.28 -15.29
C GLU A 208 3.75 7.55 -16.53
N ALA A 209 4.64 7.08 -17.41
CA ALA A 209 4.27 6.29 -18.58
C ALA A 209 3.59 4.96 -18.20
N LEU A 210 4.09 4.28 -17.16
CA LEU A 210 3.50 3.04 -16.65
C LEU A 210 2.10 3.27 -16.07
N VAL A 211 1.91 4.32 -15.27
CA VAL A 211 0.60 4.67 -14.70
C VAL A 211 -0.41 4.94 -15.82
N LYS A 212 -0.02 5.69 -16.86
CA LYS A 212 -0.88 6.00 -18.01
C LYS A 212 -1.21 4.76 -18.85
N THR A 213 -0.25 3.84 -19.01
CA THR A 213 -0.41 2.64 -19.85
C THR A 213 -1.24 1.57 -19.15
N HIS A 214 -0.97 1.33 -17.87
CA HIS A 214 -1.57 0.23 -17.10
C HIS A 214 -2.77 0.64 -16.25
N HIS A 215 -3.07 1.95 -16.19
CA HIS A 215 -4.16 2.52 -15.39
C HIS A 215 -4.17 2.01 -13.94
N ALA A 216 -2.98 1.86 -13.35
CA ALA A 216 -2.78 1.33 -12.01
C ALA A 216 -2.13 2.39 -11.11
N PRO A 217 -2.54 2.50 -9.83
CA PRO A 217 -1.81 3.27 -8.84
C PRO A 217 -0.41 2.68 -8.62
N ILE A 218 0.62 3.51 -8.80
CA ILE A 218 2.03 3.12 -8.65
C ILE A 218 2.73 4.12 -7.75
N THR A 219 3.56 3.63 -6.82
CA THR A 219 4.46 4.47 -6.03
C THR A 219 5.86 3.87 -6.05
N TRP A 220 6.86 4.75 -6.08
CA TRP A 220 8.25 4.40 -5.81
C TRP A 220 8.63 4.81 -4.39
N GLY A 221 9.46 4.01 -3.74
CA GLY A 221 9.93 4.29 -2.39
C GLY A 221 11.31 3.70 -2.12
N PRO A 222 11.96 4.11 -1.01
CA PRO A 222 13.17 3.45 -0.56
C PRO A 222 12.88 1.99 -0.24
N GLY A 223 13.74 1.08 -0.71
CA GLY A 223 13.68 -0.32 -0.28
C GLY A 223 14.20 -0.49 1.15
N GLU A 224 13.94 -1.63 1.79
CA GLU A 224 14.44 -1.94 3.15
C GLU A 224 15.98 -2.14 3.25
N GLY A 225 16.76 -1.73 2.24
CA GLY A 225 18.21 -1.95 2.15
C GLY A 225 19.02 -0.67 1.87
N ARG A 226 20.36 -0.77 1.97
CA ARG A 226 21.26 0.36 1.70
C ARG A 226 21.33 0.65 0.20
N GLY A 227 20.64 1.70 -0.24
CA GLY A 227 20.83 2.32 -1.56
C GLY A 227 19.97 1.74 -2.69
N GLY A 228 19.03 0.84 -2.41
CA GLY A 228 18.05 0.32 -3.37
C GLY A 228 16.68 0.97 -3.26
N GLY A 229 15.79 0.64 -4.19
CA GLY A 229 14.40 1.13 -4.21
C GLY A 229 13.41 0.04 -4.57
N GLU A 230 12.13 0.30 -4.33
CA GLU A 230 11.06 -0.57 -4.76
C GLU A 230 9.94 0.21 -5.44
N LEU A 231 9.43 -0.36 -6.53
CA LEU A 231 8.18 0.05 -7.16
C LEU A 231 7.06 -0.82 -6.60
N ILE A 232 6.00 -0.19 -6.13
CA ILE A 232 4.78 -0.85 -5.68
C ILE A 232 3.66 -0.46 -6.63
N ALA A 233 2.99 -1.45 -7.22
CA ALA A 233 1.84 -1.26 -8.10
C ALA A 233 0.61 -2.02 -7.57
N LEU A 234 -0.55 -1.37 -7.61
CA LEU A 234 -1.85 -1.96 -7.27
C LEU A 234 -2.65 -2.18 -8.55
N ILE A 235 -2.63 -3.40 -9.08
CA ILE A 235 -3.19 -3.67 -10.41
C ILE A 235 -4.64 -4.19 -10.26
N PRO A 236 -5.68 -3.51 -10.80
CA PRO A 236 -7.09 -3.80 -10.49
C PRO A 236 -7.68 -5.09 -11.04
N LEU A 237 -7.79 -6.19 -10.30
CA LEU A 237 -8.18 -7.48 -10.88
C LEU A 237 -9.64 -7.44 -11.31
N ILE A 238 -9.89 -7.31 -12.61
CA ILE A 238 -11.22 -7.45 -13.17
C ILE A 238 -11.59 -8.92 -13.01
N PRO A 239 -12.70 -9.24 -12.31
CA PRO A 239 -13.17 -10.61 -12.29
C PRO A 239 -13.35 -11.05 -13.74
N LEU A 240 -12.68 -12.13 -14.16
CA LEU A 240 -13.21 -12.85 -15.31
C LEU A 240 -14.64 -13.18 -14.94
N ILE A 241 -15.60 -12.77 -15.77
CA ILE A 241 -16.98 -13.25 -15.66
C ILE A 241 -16.90 -14.75 -15.98
N SER A 242 -16.50 -15.54 -14.99
CA SER A 242 -16.60 -16.98 -15.05
C SER A 242 -18.04 -17.29 -14.72
N ALA A 243 -18.76 -17.83 -15.68
CA ALA A 243 -20.19 -18.15 -15.62
C ALA A 243 -20.49 -19.34 -14.68
N THR A 244 -19.89 -19.37 -13.50
CA THR A 244 -20.10 -20.39 -12.48
C THR A 244 -20.37 -19.73 -11.13
N PRO A 245 -21.50 -20.07 -10.47
CA PRO A 245 -21.93 -19.39 -9.24
C PRO A 245 -20.98 -19.68 -8.07
N PRO A 246 -20.84 -18.74 -7.11
CA PRO A 246 -19.93 -18.86 -5.98
C PRO A 246 -20.59 -19.60 -4.82
N ASP A 247 -20.86 -20.89 -4.96
CA ASP A 247 -21.35 -21.72 -3.84
C ASP A 247 -20.31 -22.75 -3.43
N SER A 248 -19.32 -22.31 -2.65
CA SER A 248 -18.58 -23.14 -1.68
C SER A 248 -17.72 -22.26 -0.74
N PRO A 249 -18.13 -22.07 0.53
CA PRO A 249 -17.29 -21.44 1.55
C PRO A 249 -16.16 -22.42 1.91
N GLY A 250 -15.01 -22.26 1.26
CA GLY A 250 -13.86 -23.14 1.39
C GLY A 250 -12.82 -23.02 0.27
N SER A 251 -13.16 -22.36 -0.84
CA SER A 251 -12.24 -22.15 -1.95
C SER A 251 -11.28 -20.98 -1.69
N ARG A 252 -10.35 -21.13 -0.74
CA ARG A 252 -9.01 -20.53 -0.91
C ARG A 252 -8.34 -21.34 -2.00
N THR A 253 -8.68 -21.08 -3.27
CA THR A 253 -7.96 -21.69 -4.39
C THR A 253 -6.52 -21.26 -4.29
N ALA A 254 -5.63 -22.25 -4.15
CA ALA A 254 -4.22 -22.06 -4.43
C ALA A 254 -4.11 -21.48 -5.85
N ASP A 255 -3.55 -20.27 -5.94
CA ASP A 255 -3.16 -19.55 -7.14
C ASP A 255 -4.13 -19.59 -8.32
N ASP A 256 -5.00 -18.58 -8.41
CA ASP A 256 -5.36 -18.09 -9.74
C ASP A 256 -4.08 -17.55 -10.39
N PRO A 257 -3.73 -17.99 -11.62
CA PRO A 257 -2.58 -17.44 -12.33
C PRO A 257 -2.74 -15.92 -12.44
N LEU A 258 -1.69 -15.18 -12.10
CA LEU A 258 -1.70 -13.72 -12.21
C LEU A 258 -2.04 -13.32 -13.65
N PRO A 259 -2.97 -12.37 -13.87
CA PRO A 259 -3.35 -11.98 -15.22
C PRO A 259 -2.18 -11.42 -16.03
N ASP A 260 -2.22 -11.57 -17.35
CA ASP A 260 -1.13 -11.19 -18.27
C ASP A 260 -0.65 -9.75 -18.07
N ARG A 261 -1.58 -8.82 -17.83
CA ARG A 261 -1.28 -7.40 -17.55
C ARG A 261 -0.32 -7.17 -16.38
N VAL A 262 -0.29 -8.08 -15.38
CA VAL A 262 0.65 -8.01 -14.25
C VAL A 262 2.06 -8.26 -14.77
N SER A 263 2.21 -9.27 -15.64
CA SER A 263 3.46 -9.57 -16.32
C SER A 263 3.86 -8.47 -17.30
N ASP A 264 2.90 -7.82 -17.95
CA ASP A 264 3.17 -6.72 -18.89
C ASP A 264 3.74 -5.48 -18.18
N LEU A 265 3.12 -5.03 -17.08
CA LEU A 265 3.66 -3.93 -16.28
C LEU A 265 5.08 -4.23 -15.78
N VAL A 266 5.30 -5.45 -15.27
CA VAL A 266 6.61 -5.89 -14.81
C VAL A 266 7.64 -5.86 -15.94
N ARG A 267 7.24 -6.29 -17.14
CA ARG A 267 8.12 -6.30 -18.32
C ARG A 267 8.47 -4.88 -18.74
N ASP A 268 7.49 -4.00 -18.85
CA ASP A 268 7.67 -2.62 -19.28
C ASP A 268 8.59 -1.87 -18.31
N PHE A 269 8.35 -1.99 -17.00
CA PHE A 269 9.21 -1.37 -16.00
C PHE A 269 10.64 -1.94 -16.01
N ALA A 270 10.79 -3.26 -16.10
CA ALA A 270 12.11 -3.87 -16.13
C ALA A 270 12.90 -3.44 -17.38
N GLN A 271 12.23 -3.33 -18.54
CA GLN A 271 12.83 -2.84 -19.79
C GLN A 271 13.28 -1.38 -19.67
N ALA A 272 12.41 -0.50 -19.15
CA ALA A 272 12.71 0.91 -18.91
C ALA A 272 13.90 1.07 -17.94
N LEU A 273 13.93 0.28 -16.87
CA LEU A 273 14.99 0.33 -15.87
C LEU A 273 16.35 -0.17 -16.41
N GLY A 274 16.35 -1.17 -17.30
CA GLY A 274 17.56 -1.75 -17.88
C GLY A 274 18.47 -2.49 -16.88
N ARG A 275 18.01 -2.77 -15.67
CA ARG A 275 18.80 -3.37 -14.57
C ARG A 275 18.17 -4.65 -14.03
N PRO A 276 18.95 -5.50 -13.33
CA PRO A 276 18.39 -6.63 -12.61
C PRO A 276 17.41 -6.17 -11.53
N CYS A 277 16.22 -6.76 -11.50
CA CYS A 277 15.23 -6.57 -10.46
C CYS A 277 14.66 -7.91 -9.99
N ALA A 278 14.06 -7.93 -8.81
CA ALA A 278 13.33 -9.07 -8.28
C ALA A 278 11.87 -8.68 -8.10
N VAL A 279 10.96 -9.59 -8.44
CA VAL A 279 9.53 -9.26 -8.54
C VAL A 279 8.73 -10.23 -7.70
N GLY A 280 8.00 -9.71 -6.72
CA GLY A 280 7.04 -10.47 -5.93
C GLY A 280 5.64 -9.92 -6.10
N ALA A 281 4.64 -10.79 -6.04
CA ALA A 281 3.25 -10.40 -6.13
C ALA A 281 2.36 -11.22 -5.18
N ALA A 282 1.26 -10.60 -4.79
CA ALA A 282 0.18 -11.23 -4.03
C ALA A 282 -1.16 -10.64 -4.48
N THR A 283 -2.23 -11.42 -4.43
CA THR A 283 -3.58 -10.95 -4.74
C THR A 283 -4.41 -10.84 -3.47
N SER A 284 -5.23 -9.79 -3.35
CA SER A 284 -6.13 -9.62 -2.21
C SER A 284 -7.36 -8.77 -2.54
N SER A 285 -8.28 -8.70 -1.60
CA SER A 285 -9.27 -7.62 -1.55
C SER A 285 -8.58 -6.27 -1.25
N LEU A 286 -9.21 -5.14 -1.60
CA LEU A 286 -8.68 -3.82 -1.21
C LEU A 286 -8.59 -3.65 0.32
N SER A 287 -9.46 -4.29 1.10
CA SER A 287 -9.41 -4.23 2.57
C SER A 287 -8.18 -4.93 3.17
N GLU A 288 -7.57 -5.86 2.44
CA GLU A 288 -6.44 -6.68 2.89
C GLU A 288 -5.14 -6.32 2.14
N VAL A 289 -5.10 -5.18 1.46
CA VAL A 289 -3.99 -4.77 0.59
C VAL A 289 -2.66 -4.59 1.36
N ALA A 290 -2.73 -4.24 2.64
CA ALA A 290 -1.55 -4.13 3.50
C ALA A 290 -0.86 -5.49 3.72
N ASP A 291 -1.63 -6.52 4.04
CA ASP A 291 -1.12 -7.89 4.22
C ASP A 291 -0.57 -8.45 2.89
N ALA A 292 -1.24 -8.15 1.78
CA ALA A 292 -0.77 -8.51 0.45
C ALA A 292 0.54 -7.80 0.08
N LEU A 293 0.72 -6.53 0.45
CA LEU A 293 1.98 -5.82 0.28
C LEU A 293 3.10 -6.49 1.07
N ASP A 294 2.85 -6.85 2.34
CA ASP A 294 3.85 -7.52 3.18
C ASP A 294 4.26 -8.87 2.59
N LEU A 295 3.30 -9.65 2.09
CA LEU A 295 3.58 -10.90 1.40
C LEU A 295 4.35 -10.66 0.09
N ALA A 296 3.90 -9.74 -0.77
CA ALA A 296 4.56 -9.42 -2.03
C ALA A 296 6.01 -8.94 -1.82
N ARG A 297 6.26 -8.16 -0.76
CA ARG A 297 7.62 -7.76 -0.35
C ARG A 297 8.46 -8.96 0.06
N ARG A 298 7.94 -9.85 0.92
CA ARG A 298 8.63 -11.11 1.32
C ARG A 298 8.99 -11.94 0.09
N VAL A 299 8.04 -12.11 -0.82
CA VAL A 299 8.24 -12.83 -2.08
C VAL A 299 9.31 -12.15 -2.94
N SER A 300 9.30 -10.81 -3.10
CA SER A 300 10.32 -10.09 -3.89
C SER A 300 11.73 -10.19 -3.28
N ARG A 301 11.84 -10.36 -1.95
CA ARG A 301 13.12 -10.58 -1.26
C ARG A 301 13.63 -12.00 -1.45
N ALA A 302 12.73 -12.99 -1.54
CA ALA A 302 13.09 -14.37 -1.87
C ALA A 302 13.33 -14.58 -3.38
N ALA A 303 12.74 -13.74 -4.24
CA ALA A 303 12.81 -13.87 -5.68
C ALA A 303 14.22 -13.61 -6.23
N PRO A 304 14.67 -14.38 -7.24
CA PRO A 304 15.91 -14.13 -7.96
C PRO A 304 15.96 -12.74 -8.60
N LEU A 305 17.12 -12.08 -8.54
CA LEU A 305 17.42 -10.87 -9.31
C LEU A 305 17.65 -11.26 -10.77
N ARG A 306 16.81 -10.75 -11.67
CA ARG A 306 16.87 -11.06 -13.10
C ARG A 306 16.87 -9.78 -13.92
N ARG A 307 17.64 -9.76 -15.01
CA ARG A 307 17.55 -8.69 -16.01
C ARG A 307 16.21 -8.77 -16.74
N ALA A 308 15.80 -7.63 -17.28
CA ALA A 308 14.66 -7.54 -18.18
C ALA A 308 14.75 -8.60 -19.28
N SER A 309 13.70 -9.40 -19.39
CA SER A 309 13.51 -10.34 -20.49
C SER A 309 12.02 -10.50 -20.75
N SER A 310 11.65 -10.95 -21.95
CA SER A 310 10.26 -11.25 -22.29
C SER A 310 9.62 -12.30 -21.38
N ARG A 311 10.44 -13.08 -20.66
CA ARG A 311 10.02 -14.14 -19.73
C ARG A 311 10.03 -13.72 -18.26
N LEU A 312 10.34 -12.45 -17.95
CA LEU A 312 10.28 -11.96 -16.58
C LEU A 312 8.81 -11.95 -16.15
N ARG A 313 8.50 -12.73 -15.12
CA ARG A 313 7.17 -12.80 -14.51
C ARG A 313 7.30 -12.57 -13.01
N PRO A 314 6.27 -11.99 -12.37
CA PRO A 314 6.22 -11.92 -10.91
C PRO A 314 6.23 -13.32 -10.30
N TYR A 315 6.94 -13.47 -9.18
CA TYR A 315 6.82 -14.64 -8.33
C TYR A 315 5.68 -14.45 -7.33
N THR A 316 5.04 -15.54 -6.94
CA THR A 316 4.04 -15.60 -5.87
C THR A 316 4.58 -16.41 -4.69
N MET A 317 3.76 -16.55 -3.63
CA MET A 317 4.07 -17.47 -2.54
C MET A 317 4.22 -18.92 -3.03
N SER A 318 3.41 -19.39 -3.98
CA SER A 318 3.45 -20.78 -4.43
C SER A 318 4.74 -21.10 -5.20
N ASP A 319 5.31 -20.11 -5.88
CA ASP A 319 6.56 -20.27 -6.61
C ASP A 319 7.77 -20.38 -5.65
N LEU A 320 7.69 -19.75 -4.47
CA LEU A 320 8.82 -19.53 -3.55
C LEU A 320 8.57 -19.99 -2.10
N PHE A 321 7.59 -20.86 -1.87
CA PHE A 321 7.17 -21.24 -0.50
C PHE A 321 8.32 -21.85 0.32
N VAL A 322 9.24 -22.58 -0.34
CA VAL A 322 10.41 -23.16 0.32
C VAL A 322 11.38 -22.06 0.75
N GLU A 323 11.70 -21.13 -0.15
CA GLU A 323 12.63 -20.04 0.12
C GLU A 323 12.10 -19.05 1.15
N LEU A 324 10.78 -18.84 1.18
CA LEU A 324 10.11 -18.08 2.24
C LEU A 324 10.29 -18.78 3.60
N ALA A 325 10.02 -20.08 3.68
CA ALA A 325 10.23 -20.85 4.92
C ALA A 325 11.69 -20.90 5.36
N VAL A 326 12.63 -20.98 4.41
CA VAL A 326 14.08 -20.92 4.67
C VAL A 326 14.49 -19.56 5.24
N ALA A 327 13.96 -18.46 4.68
CA ALA A 327 14.27 -17.11 5.16
C ALA A 327 13.86 -16.89 6.63
N ASP A 328 12.80 -17.57 7.07
CA ASP A 328 12.32 -17.55 8.46
C ASP A 328 13.03 -18.57 9.38
N ALA A 329 13.99 -19.35 8.86
CA ALA A 329 14.73 -20.37 9.61
C ALA A 329 16.26 -20.15 9.51
N PRO A 330 16.86 -19.28 10.35
CA PRO A 330 18.25 -18.86 10.22
C PRO A 330 19.28 -20.01 10.20
N PHE A 331 19.06 -21.08 10.97
CA PHE A 331 19.95 -22.24 10.98
C PHE A 331 19.91 -23.04 9.66
N VAL A 332 18.75 -23.08 9.00
CA VAL A 332 18.59 -23.71 7.68
C VAL A 332 19.21 -22.84 6.60
N ASP A 333 18.96 -21.52 6.63
CA ASP A 333 19.54 -20.58 5.66
C ASP A 333 21.09 -20.58 5.74
N ALA A 334 21.66 -20.59 6.95
CA ALA A 334 23.10 -20.69 7.15
C ALA A 334 23.70 -22.00 6.62
N TRP A 335 23.01 -23.13 6.81
CA TRP A 335 23.44 -24.41 6.27
C TRP A 335 23.38 -24.45 4.73
N LEU A 336 22.29 -23.95 4.14
CA LEU A 336 22.15 -23.81 2.68
C LEU A 336 23.20 -22.85 2.10
N GLN A 337 23.50 -21.75 2.78
CA GLN A 337 24.54 -20.81 2.38
C GLN A 337 25.93 -21.48 2.38
N ALA A 338 26.23 -22.34 3.35
CA ALA A 338 27.48 -23.12 3.37
C ALA A 338 27.57 -24.10 2.18
N VAL A 339 26.46 -24.76 1.83
CA VAL A 339 26.37 -25.58 0.59
C VAL A 339 26.62 -24.70 -0.64
N GLY A 340 25.98 -23.54 -0.73
CA GLY A 340 26.18 -22.58 -1.82
C GLY A 340 27.64 -22.13 -1.96
N ARG A 341 28.31 -21.80 -0.85
CA ARG A 341 29.74 -21.42 -0.83
C ARG A 341 30.65 -22.52 -1.37
N SER A 342 30.35 -23.79 -1.08
CA SER A 342 31.14 -24.91 -1.63
C SER A 342 31.11 -24.95 -3.16
N LEU A 343 30.00 -24.54 -3.78
CA LEU A 343 29.80 -24.53 -5.22
C LEU A 343 30.45 -23.34 -5.94
N GLN A 344 30.75 -22.25 -5.22
CA GLN A 344 31.41 -21.06 -5.79
C GLN A 344 32.85 -21.33 -6.23
N SER A 345 33.47 -22.40 -5.71
CA SER A 345 34.81 -22.83 -6.12
C SER A 345 34.89 -23.42 -7.53
N GLY A 346 33.75 -23.80 -8.12
CA GLY A 346 33.68 -24.38 -9.46
C GLY A 346 33.16 -23.40 -10.52
N PRO A 347 33.56 -23.55 -11.79
CA PRO A 347 33.13 -22.65 -12.86
C PRO A 347 31.63 -22.82 -13.16
N ASP A 348 30.87 -21.73 -13.01
CA ASP A 348 29.45 -21.58 -13.38
C ASP A 348 28.51 -22.67 -12.80
N LEU A 349 28.82 -23.26 -11.64
CA LEU A 349 28.01 -24.36 -11.11
C LEU A 349 26.60 -23.91 -10.70
N LEU A 350 26.49 -22.75 -10.03
CA LEU A 350 25.19 -22.19 -9.64
C LEU A 350 24.34 -21.77 -10.85
N VAL A 351 24.97 -21.18 -11.87
CA VAL A 351 24.32 -20.86 -13.16
C VAL A 351 23.85 -22.12 -13.88
N THR A 352 24.65 -23.20 -13.81
CA THR A 352 24.30 -24.48 -14.41
C THR A 352 23.11 -25.12 -13.70
N LEU A 353 23.08 -25.11 -12.37
CA LEU A 353 21.95 -25.62 -11.59
C LEU A 353 20.68 -24.80 -11.82
N ASP A 354 20.79 -23.47 -11.91
CA ASP A 354 19.66 -22.60 -12.27
C ASP A 354 19.05 -22.98 -13.62
N ALA A 355 19.87 -23.09 -14.67
CA ALA A 355 19.39 -23.52 -15.98
C ALA A 355 18.83 -24.96 -15.94
N TYR A 356 19.50 -25.86 -15.21
CA TYR A 356 19.09 -27.26 -15.10
C TYR A 356 17.68 -27.39 -14.51
N TYR A 357 17.39 -26.71 -13.40
CA TYR A 357 16.07 -26.77 -12.78
C TYR A 357 15.00 -25.98 -13.56
N ARG A 358 15.35 -24.86 -14.19
CA ARG A 358 14.43 -24.11 -15.07
C ARG A 358 13.98 -24.91 -16.29
N HIS A 359 14.78 -25.87 -16.73
CA HIS A 359 14.47 -26.77 -17.83
C HIS A 359 14.06 -28.16 -17.36
N ASP A 360 13.51 -28.27 -16.13
CA ASP A 360 13.00 -29.51 -15.54
C ASP A 360 14.00 -30.67 -15.61
N MET A 361 15.28 -30.34 -15.36
CA MET A 361 16.40 -31.28 -15.41
C MET A 361 16.64 -31.93 -16.79
N HIS A 362 16.02 -31.38 -17.85
CA HIS A 362 16.22 -31.85 -19.20
C HIS A 362 17.59 -31.42 -19.73
N ARG A 363 18.52 -32.37 -19.83
CA ARG A 363 19.93 -32.11 -20.17
C ARG A 363 20.12 -31.41 -21.51
N GLY A 364 19.42 -31.85 -22.55
CA GLY A 364 19.52 -31.24 -23.90
C GLY A 364 19.12 -29.77 -23.91
N ALA A 365 17.91 -29.47 -23.43
CA ALA A 365 17.42 -28.10 -23.27
C ALA A 365 18.32 -27.23 -22.38
N THR A 366 18.83 -27.78 -21.27
CA THR A 366 19.77 -27.08 -20.37
C THR A 366 21.08 -26.72 -21.09
N ALA A 367 21.68 -27.68 -21.80
CA ALA A 367 22.93 -27.46 -22.53
C ALA A 367 22.75 -26.41 -23.64
N ALA A 368 21.64 -26.48 -24.37
CA ALA A 368 21.28 -25.48 -25.38
C ALA A 368 21.08 -24.09 -24.78
N ALA A 369 20.37 -23.98 -23.65
CA ALA A 369 20.12 -22.71 -22.96
C ALA A 369 21.41 -22.07 -22.41
N LEU A 370 22.38 -22.89 -21.99
CA LEU A 370 23.70 -22.44 -21.53
C LEU A 370 24.69 -22.23 -22.68
N VAL A 371 24.34 -22.59 -23.92
CA VAL A 371 25.23 -22.57 -25.09
C VAL A 371 26.52 -23.38 -24.83
N VAL A 372 26.36 -24.56 -24.24
CA VAL A 372 27.47 -25.49 -23.95
C VAL A 372 27.23 -26.85 -24.58
N HIS A 373 28.30 -27.61 -24.79
CA HIS A 373 28.19 -29.00 -25.21
C HIS A 373 27.59 -29.87 -24.09
N PRO A 374 26.75 -30.88 -24.38
CA PRO A 374 26.19 -31.78 -23.35
C PRO A 374 27.22 -32.40 -22.40
N ARG A 375 28.40 -32.78 -22.91
CA ARG A 375 29.53 -33.25 -22.07
C ARG A 375 29.99 -32.24 -21.03
N THR A 376 29.97 -30.95 -21.36
CA THR A 376 30.32 -29.87 -20.42
C THR A 376 29.27 -29.76 -19.32
N LEU A 377 27.98 -29.88 -19.66
CA LEU A 377 26.90 -29.95 -18.68
C LEU A 377 27.08 -31.15 -17.74
N ASP A 378 27.34 -32.34 -18.28
CA ASP A 378 27.56 -33.55 -17.48
C ASP A 378 28.77 -33.40 -16.53
N TYR A 379 29.85 -32.80 -17.01
CA TYR A 379 31.01 -32.47 -16.19
C TYR A 379 30.64 -31.55 -15.02
N ARG A 380 29.90 -30.46 -15.27
CA ARG A 380 29.47 -29.51 -14.23
C ARG A 380 28.54 -30.16 -13.21
N LEU A 381 27.57 -30.97 -13.64
CA LEU A 381 26.67 -31.71 -12.73
C LEU A 381 27.43 -32.75 -11.89
N ARG A 382 28.40 -33.45 -12.48
CA ARG A 382 29.30 -34.35 -11.74
C ARG A 382 30.13 -33.57 -10.72
N ARG A 383 30.63 -32.39 -11.09
CA ARG A 383 31.42 -31.54 -10.18
C ARG A 383 30.62 -31.06 -8.97
N VAL A 384 29.33 -30.72 -9.16
CA VAL A 384 28.41 -30.43 -8.04
C VAL A 384 28.37 -31.59 -7.06
N ARG A 385 28.22 -32.83 -7.56
CA ARG A 385 28.19 -34.05 -6.73
C ARG A 385 29.52 -34.31 -6.02
N GLU A 386 30.65 -34.06 -6.66
CA GLU A 386 31.98 -34.22 -6.05
C GLU A 386 32.22 -33.24 -4.90
N LEU A 387 31.78 -31.98 -5.05
CA LEU A 387 32.00 -30.93 -4.05
C LEU A 387 31.08 -31.05 -2.85
N THR A 388 29.87 -31.57 -3.04
CA THR A 388 28.81 -31.56 -2.02
C THR A 388 28.46 -32.94 -1.49
N GLY A 389 28.86 -34.01 -2.18
CA GLY A 389 28.41 -35.38 -1.93
C GLY A 389 26.94 -35.64 -2.32
N ILE A 390 26.26 -34.68 -2.96
CA ILE A 390 24.82 -34.75 -3.25
C ILE A 390 24.61 -34.77 -4.76
N ASP A 391 23.83 -35.75 -5.24
CA ASP A 391 23.45 -35.83 -6.64
C ASP A 391 22.39 -34.77 -6.98
N PRO A 392 22.65 -33.83 -7.92
CA PRO A 392 21.70 -32.76 -8.25
C PRO A 392 20.39 -33.24 -8.89
N GLY A 393 20.36 -34.44 -9.47
CA GLY A 393 19.14 -35.05 -10.02
C GLY A 393 18.34 -35.88 -9.02
N SER A 394 18.86 -36.12 -7.82
CA SER A 394 18.14 -36.86 -6.79
C SER A 394 17.06 -35.99 -6.12
N THR A 395 16.02 -36.59 -5.55
CA THR A 395 15.00 -35.85 -4.76
C THR A 395 15.61 -34.98 -3.66
N ARG A 396 16.67 -35.48 -3.01
CA ARG A 396 17.42 -34.72 -2.00
C ARG A 396 18.16 -33.55 -2.63
N GLY A 397 18.83 -33.76 -3.76
CA GLY A 397 19.54 -32.72 -4.51
C GLY A 397 18.61 -31.62 -5.00
N VAL A 398 17.47 -31.98 -5.59
CA VAL A 398 16.47 -31.01 -6.06
C VAL A 398 16.04 -30.08 -4.94
N ARG A 399 15.60 -30.62 -3.79
CA ARG A 399 15.14 -29.81 -2.63
C ARG A 399 16.22 -28.84 -2.12
N ILE A 400 17.47 -29.30 -2.06
CA ILE A 400 18.59 -28.51 -1.54
C ILE A 400 19.00 -27.46 -2.57
N PHE A 401 19.32 -27.89 -3.79
CA PHE A 401 19.95 -27.02 -4.78
C PHE A 401 18.99 -26.05 -5.43
N SER A 402 17.68 -26.35 -5.55
CA SER A 402 16.70 -25.34 -5.96
C SER A 402 16.70 -24.17 -4.99
N SER A 403 16.61 -24.46 -3.69
CA SER A 403 16.65 -23.46 -2.62
C SER A 403 17.98 -22.70 -2.59
N VAL A 404 19.10 -23.41 -2.71
CA VAL A 404 20.45 -22.78 -2.76
C VAL A 404 20.56 -21.81 -3.92
N VAL A 405 20.14 -22.21 -5.12
CA VAL A 405 20.21 -21.37 -6.31
C VAL A 405 19.32 -20.14 -6.16
N THR A 406 18.07 -20.32 -5.74
CA THR A 406 17.12 -19.20 -5.59
C THR A 406 17.60 -18.20 -4.54
N ARG A 407 18.04 -18.67 -3.36
CA ARG A 407 18.58 -17.82 -2.27
C ARG A 407 19.89 -17.13 -2.64
N TYR A 408 20.73 -17.77 -3.47
CA TYR A 408 21.93 -17.13 -4.00
C TYR A 408 21.56 -16.01 -4.99
N LEU A 409 20.66 -16.30 -5.94
CA LEU A 409 20.27 -15.37 -6.99
C LEU A 409 19.41 -14.20 -6.49
N SER A 410 18.74 -14.33 -5.34
CA SER A 410 17.99 -13.22 -4.73
C SER A 410 18.90 -12.08 -4.25
N GLY A 411 20.20 -12.35 -4.10
CA GLY A 411 21.18 -11.41 -3.57
C GLY A 411 21.15 -11.28 -2.05
N THR A 412 20.48 -12.19 -1.33
CA THR A 412 20.42 -12.18 0.14
C THR A 412 21.66 -12.75 0.81
N TRP A 413 22.47 -13.52 0.08
CA TRP A 413 23.73 -14.05 0.56
C TRP A 413 24.88 -13.17 0.08
N HIS A 414 25.53 -12.48 1.02
CA HIS A 414 26.77 -11.74 0.77
C HIS A 414 28.00 -12.61 0.98
#